data_AF-A0A830CQT1-F1
#
_entry.id   AF-A0A830CQT1-F1
#
_cell.length_a   1.000
_cell.length_b   1.000
_cell.length_c   1.000
_cell.angle_alpha   90.00
_cell.angle_beta   90.00
_cell.angle_gamma   90.00
#
_symmetry.space_group_name_H-M   'P 1'
#
loop_
_entity.id
_entity.type
_entity.pdbx_description
1 polymer ?
#
loop_
_entity_poly.entity_id
_entity_poly.type
_entity_poly.pdbx_seq_one_letter_code
_entity_poly.pdbx_strand_id
1 'polypeptide(L)'
;MTTYFVDPSRNPLVVIRLKTPSSRLSKYGLRYDDLYDPMYELDVKEALNRLPGEIVDARNQLLKRAIDLSMKHDYLPEDLQVNI
;
A
#
# COMPACT_ATOMS: atom_id res chain seq x y z
N MET A 1 24.02 -4.10 14.11
CA MET A 1 24.75 -4.26 12.84
C MET A 1 23.86 -4.35 11.60
N THR A 2 22.53 -4.17 11.68
CA THR A 2 21.62 -4.43 10.54
C THR A 2 20.91 -3.20 9.98
N THR A 3 20.97 -2.05 10.64
CA THR A 3 20.18 -0.86 10.25
C THR A 3 20.57 -0.28 8.89
N TYR A 4 21.80 -0.44 8.44
CA TYR A 4 22.25 0.04 7.12
C TYR A 4 21.48 -0.60 5.95
N PHE A 5 20.99 -1.84 6.11
CA PHE A 5 20.26 -2.55 5.04
C PHE A 5 18.81 -2.10 4.91
N VAL A 6 18.25 -1.44 5.92
CA VAL A 6 16.82 -1.09 5.99
C VAL A 6 16.57 0.41 6.15
N ASP A 7 17.54 1.18 6.62
CA ASP A 7 17.39 2.62 6.88
C ASP A 7 17.59 3.44 5.59
N PRO A 8 16.53 4.08 5.06
CA PRO A 8 16.62 4.90 3.86
C PRO A 8 17.53 6.12 4.04
N SER A 9 17.74 6.58 5.28
CA SER A 9 18.62 7.72 5.59
C SER A 9 20.10 7.36 5.42
N ARG A 10 20.43 6.06 5.47
CA ARG A 10 21.82 5.56 5.43
C ARG A 10 22.16 4.86 4.13
N ASN A 11 21.17 4.39 3.36
CA ASN A 11 21.38 3.63 2.14
C ASN A 11 20.46 4.11 1.00
N PRO A 12 21.02 4.77 -0.04
CA PRO A 12 20.23 5.29 -1.16
C PRO A 12 19.56 4.19 -2.00
N LEU A 13 20.06 2.95 -1.96
CA LEU A 13 19.43 1.82 -2.67
C LEU A 13 18.06 1.49 -2.05
N VAL A 14 17.93 1.65 -0.73
CA VAL A 14 16.65 1.46 -0.02
C VAL A 14 15.65 2.53 -0.47
N VAL A 15 16.10 3.78 -0.65
CA VAL A 15 15.25 4.87 -1.16
C VAL A 15 14.72 4.55 -2.56
N ILE A 16 15.58 4.11 -3.48
CA ILE A 16 15.18 3.72 -4.84
C ILE A 16 14.20 2.55 -4.81
N ARG A 17 14.48 1.56 -3.95
CA ARG A 17 13.64 0.38 -3.75
C ARG A 17 12.24 0.75 -3.23
N LEU A 18 12.12 1.75 -2.35
CA LEU A 18 10.84 2.20 -1.81
C LEU A 18 10.07 3.11 -2.79
N LYS A 19 10.76 3.97 -3.53
CA LYS A 19 10.14 4.87 -4.51
C LYS A 19 9.41 4.13 -5.64
N THR A 20 9.96 3.00 -6.06
CA THR A 20 9.41 2.20 -7.17
C THR A 20 8.02 1.62 -6.87
N PRO A 21 7.76 0.88 -5.77
CA PRO A 21 6.44 0.43 -5.40
C PRO A 21 5.53 1.60 -5.02
N SER A 22 6.00 2.62 -4.29
CA SER A 22 5.17 3.79 -3.95
C SER A 22 4.55 4.45 -5.19
N SER A 23 5.36 4.72 -6.21
CA SER A 23 4.86 5.30 -7.47
C SER A 23 3.88 4.41 -8.23
N ARG A 24 3.97 3.08 -8.09
CA ARG A 24 3.02 2.14 -8.73
C ARG A 24 1.72 2.05 -7.96
N LEU A 25 1.79 1.99 -6.63
CA LEU A 25 0.63 1.91 -5.75
C LEU A 25 -0.18 3.20 -5.77
N SER A 26 0.49 4.34 -5.86
CA SER A 26 -0.12 5.66 -6.03
C SER A 26 -1.09 5.72 -7.22
N LYS A 27 -0.73 5.12 -8.37
CA LYS A 27 -1.58 5.04 -9.57
C LYS A 27 -2.89 4.27 -9.38
N TYR A 28 -2.95 3.38 -8.40
CA TYR A 28 -4.18 2.66 -8.02
C TYR A 28 -4.81 3.23 -6.75
N GLY A 29 -4.18 4.25 -6.14
CA GLY A 29 -4.57 4.82 -4.87
C GLY A 29 -4.51 3.83 -3.71
N LEU A 30 -3.56 2.88 -3.76
CA LEU A 30 -3.30 1.91 -2.70
C LEU A 30 -2.15 2.37 -1.82
N ARG A 31 -2.20 2.01 -0.54
CA ARG A 31 -1.05 2.10 0.38
C ARG A 31 -0.28 0.80 0.38
N TYR A 32 0.95 0.84 0.87
CA TYR A 32 1.77 -0.37 1.01
C TYR A 32 1.08 -1.41 1.92
N ASP A 33 0.50 -0.97 3.03
CA ASP A 33 -0.17 -1.83 4.00
C ASP A 33 -1.45 -2.49 3.46
N ASP A 34 -2.04 -1.95 2.40
CA ASP A 34 -3.25 -2.53 1.80
C ASP A 34 -2.96 -3.84 1.07
N LEU A 35 -1.68 -4.15 0.78
CA LEU A 35 -1.25 -5.38 0.11
C LEU A 35 -1.21 -6.60 1.03
N TYR A 36 -1.33 -6.43 2.35
CA TYR A 36 -1.34 -7.54 3.29
C TYR A 36 -2.67 -8.30 3.22
N ASP A 37 -2.58 -9.62 2.96
CA ASP A 37 -3.75 -10.47 2.81
C ASP A 37 -4.12 -11.16 4.13
N PRO A 38 -5.27 -10.82 4.75
CA PRO A 38 -5.73 -11.42 5.99
C PRO A 38 -6.14 -12.90 5.86
N MET A 39 -6.25 -13.45 4.66
CA MET A 39 -6.53 -14.87 4.45
C MET A 39 -5.29 -15.74 4.61
N TYR A 40 -4.10 -15.21 4.28
CA TYR A 40 -2.84 -15.95 4.36
C TYR A 40 -2.09 -15.70 5.68
N GLU A 41 -2.24 -14.53 6.29
CA GLU A 41 -1.55 -14.16 7.53
C GLU A 41 -2.55 -13.91 8.67
N LEU A 42 -2.51 -14.76 9.70
CA LEU A 42 -3.41 -14.69 10.85
C LEU A 42 -3.21 -13.38 11.65
N ASP A 43 -1.97 -12.92 11.74
CA ASP A 43 -1.59 -11.69 12.46
C ASP A 43 -2.18 -10.44 11.77
N VAL A 44 -2.22 -10.44 10.43
CA VAL A 44 -2.84 -9.36 9.65
C VAL A 44 -4.34 -9.33 9.90
N LYS A 45 -5.00 -10.50 9.91
CA LYS A 45 -6.42 -10.59 10.23
C LYS A 45 -6.72 -10.08 11.63
N GLU A 46 -5.90 -10.43 12.61
CA GLU A 46 -6.06 -9.95 13.98
C GLU A 46 -5.83 -8.43 14.08
N ALA A 47 -4.80 -7.90 13.42
CA ALA A 47 -4.54 -6.46 13.37
C ALA A 47 -5.73 -5.69 12.79
N LEU A 48 -6.29 -6.16 11.66
CA LEU A 48 -7.47 -5.55 11.05
C LEU A 48 -8.70 -5.58 11.97
N ASN A 49 -8.91 -6.68 12.71
CA ASN A 49 -10.03 -6.79 13.65
C ASN A 49 -9.91 -5.82 14.85
N ARG A 50 -8.69 -5.38 15.19
CA ARG A 50 -8.44 -4.42 16.27
C ARG A 50 -8.56 -2.96 15.81
N LEU A 51 -8.52 -2.70 14.51
CA LEU A 51 -8.65 -1.35 13.97
C LEU A 51 -10.10 -0.85 14.05
N PRO A 52 -10.31 0.48 14.12
CA PRO A 52 -11.63 1.08 13.96
C PRO A 52 -12.29 0.68 12.63
N GLY A 53 -13.59 0.43 12.66
CA GLY A 53 -14.36 0.00 11.47
C GLY A 53 -14.21 0.95 10.29
N GLU A 54 -14.22 2.27 10.53
CA GLU A 54 -14.06 3.29 9.48
C GLU A 54 -12.74 3.16 8.70
N ILE A 55 -11.65 2.75 9.38
CA ILE A 55 -10.35 2.55 8.74
C ILE A 55 -10.37 1.30 7.87
N VAL A 56 -11.00 0.22 8.36
CA VAL A 56 -11.14 -1.04 7.62
C VAL A 56 -12.02 -0.83 6.38
N ASP A 57 -13.11 -0.08 6.52
CA ASP A 57 -14.02 0.24 5.42
C ASP A 57 -13.34 1.12 4.36
N ALA A 58 -12.57 2.13 4.78
CA ALA A 58 -11.76 2.93 3.87
C ALA A 58 -10.76 2.07 3.09
N ARG A 59 -10.01 1.18 3.76
CA ARG A 59 -9.13 0.19 3.10
C ARG A 59 -9.90 -0.65 2.07
N ASN A 60 -11.06 -1.18 2.46
CA ASN A 60 -11.87 -2.01 1.57
C ASN A 60 -12.37 -1.25 0.34
N GLN A 61 -12.67 0.05 0.46
CA GLN A 61 -13.02 0.91 -0.67
C GLN A 61 -11.83 1.12 -1.62
N LEU A 62 -10.64 1.38 -1.07
CA LEU A 62 -9.41 1.51 -1.86
C LEU A 62 -9.12 0.24 -2.67
N LEU A 63 -9.22 -0.93 -2.04
CA LEU A 63 -9.03 -2.23 -2.69
C LEU A 63 -10.03 -2.47 -3.82
N LYS A 64 -11.32 -2.22 -3.58
CA LYS A 64 -12.36 -2.36 -4.61
C LYS A 64 -12.09 -1.46 -5.82
N ARG A 65 -11.70 -0.20 -5.57
CA ARG A 65 -11.36 0.76 -6.63
C ARG A 65 -10.13 0.31 -7.42
N ALA A 66 -9.09 -0.17 -6.74
CA ALA A 66 -7.88 -0.65 -7.39
C ALA A 66 -8.16 -1.86 -8.29
N ILE A 67 -9.02 -2.78 -7.83
CA ILE A 67 -9.46 -3.93 -8.62
C ILE A 67 -10.24 -3.47 -9.86
N ASP A 68 -11.18 -2.54 -9.71
CA ASP A 68 -11.96 -1.97 -10.82
C ASP A 68 -11.06 -1.31 -11.89
N LEU A 69 -10.11 -0.48 -11.46
CA LEU A 69 -9.10 0.14 -12.34
C LEU A 69 -8.23 -0.90 -13.05
N SER A 70 -7.77 -1.91 -12.30
CA SER A 70 -6.97 -3.00 -12.87
C SER A 70 -7.75 -3.80 -13.91
N MET A 71 -9.04 -4.05 -13.69
CA MET A 71 -9.89 -4.74 -14.67
C MET A 71 -10.09 -3.89 -15.93
N LYS A 72 -10.16 -2.57 -15.79
CA LYS A 72 -10.29 -1.61 -16.88
C LYS A 72 -8.98 -1.31 -17.60
N HIS A 73 -7.84 -1.78 -17.08
CA HIS A 73 -6.50 -1.41 -17.54
C HIS A 73 -6.26 0.11 -17.52
N ASP A 74 -6.80 0.78 -16.49
CA ASP A 74 -6.75 2.23 -16.33
C ASP A 74 -6.13 2.62 -14.98
N TYR A 75 -5.80 3.90 -14.82
CA TYR A 75 -5.18 4.45 -13.61
C TYR A 75 -6.02 5.57 -13.01
N LEU A 76 -5.74 5.87 -11.74
CA LEU A 76 -6.33 7.01 -11.05
C LEU A 76 -5.85 8.33 -11.72
N PRO A 77 -6.73 9.33 -11.90
CA PRO A 77 -6.34 10.67 -12.31
C PRO A 77 -5.20 11.23 -11.45
N GLU A 78 -4.26 11.96 -12.07
CA GLU A 78 -3.03 12.45 -11.41
C GLU A 78 -3.32 13.32 -10.17
N ASP A 79 -4.42 14.07 -10.18
CA ASP A 79 -4.87 14.91 -9.07
C ASP A 79 -5.38 14.10 -7.85
N LEU A 80 -5.81 12.86 -8.08
CA LEU A 80 -6.27 11.94 -7.05
C LEU A 80 -5.19 10.94 -6.60
N GLN A 81 -4.07 10.86 -7.32
CA GLN A 81 -2.94 10.01 -6.97
C GLN A 81 -2.30 10.53 -5.67
N VAL A 82 -2.21 9.66 -4.68
CA VAL A 82 -1.63 10.01 -3.38
C VAL A 82 -0.11 9.98 -3.51
N ASN A 83 0.58 11.05 -3.13
CA ASN A 83 2.03 11.03 -3.04
C ASN A 83 2.42 10.29 -1.74
N ILE A 84 2.87 9.04 -1.87
CA ILE A 84 3.21 8.13 -0.76
C ILE A 84 4.73 8.03 -0.62
#